data_AF-A0A0K8WCL1-F1
#
_entry.id   AF-A0A0K8WCL1-F1
#
_cell.length_a   1.000
_cell.length_b   1.000
_cell.length_c   1.000
_cell.angle_alpha   90.00
_cell.angle_beta   90.00
_cell.angle_gamma   90.00
#
_symmetry.space_group_name_H-M   'P 1'
#
loop_
_entity.id
_entity.type
_entity.pdbx_description
1 polymer ?
#
loop_
_entity_poly.entity_id
_entity_poly.type
_entity_poly.pdbx_seq_one_letter_code
_entity_poly.pdbx_strand_id
1 'polypeptide(L)'
;MNGQRVTLCCSLLLACAYLAASIAVEVQTYGHLYHPPTEEHRREEKQDLSKIPGVPGVDYPIYHKVPHTNFHCANVPAVPGMYANVETGCQAYHVCHDGREGHQGAEFLCTNGTIFNQKEFACDWWYNVKCEEAVNYYHLNSDPEHNPYFQKKKEPEVEQNEHEGFYIHA
;
A
#
# COMPACT_ATOMS: atom_id res chain seq x y z
N MET A 1 50.30 27.18 -38.53
CA MET A 1 49.57 25.92 -38.21
C MET A 1 49.74 25.44 -36.76
N ASN A 2 50.60 26.04 -35.91
CA ASN A 2 50.78 25.62 -34.52
C ASN A 2 49.82 26.29 -33.50
N GLY A 3 49.42 27.55 -33.71
CA GLY A 3 48.56 28.27 -32.75
C GLY A 3 47.16 27.67 -32.62
N GLN A 4 46.54 27.27 -33.73
CA GLN A 4 45.17 26.74 -33.75
C GLN A 4 45.05 25.36 -33.06
N ARG A 5 46.11 24.55 -33.09
CA ARG A 5 46.19 23.27 -32.37
C ARG A 5 46.35 23.48 -30.86
N VAL A 6 47.14 24.48 -30.46
CA VAL A 6 47.33 24.83 -29.03
C VAL A 6 46.03 25.39 -28.44
N THR A 7 45.34 26.28 -29.14
CA THR A 7 44.05 26.83 -28.69
C THR A 7 42.98 25.75 -28.55
N LEU A 8 42.93 24.79 -29.48
CA LEU A 8 41.98 23.66 -29.43
C LEU A 8 42.29 22.70 -28.27
N CYS A 9 43.56 22.44 -27.97
CA CYS A 9 43.94 21.65 -26.79
C CYS A 9 43.55 22.36 -25.49
N CYS A 10 43.82 23.65 -25.36
CA CYS A 10 43.46 24.40 -24.15
C CYS A 10 41.94 24.45 -23.93
N SER A 11 41.14 24.65 -24.99
CA SER A 11 39.68 24.66 -24.87
C SER A 11 39.13 23.28 -24.50
N LEU A 12 39.67 22.20 -25.06
CA LEU A 12 39.28 20.83 -24.67
C LEU A 12 39.66 20.51 -23.23
N LEU A 13 40.84 20.92 -22.76
CA LEU A 13 41.26 20.70 -21.38
C LEU A 13 40.38 21.46 -20.39
N LEU A 14 40.03 22.71 -20.70
CA LEU A 14 39.11 23.51 -19.87
C LEU A 14 37.69 22.92 -19.85
N ALA A 15 37.19 22.43 -20.99
CA ALA A 15 35.90 21.76 -21.06
C ALA A 15 35.88 20.45 -20.26
N CYS A 16 36.94 19.64 -20.34
CA CYS A 16 37.09 18.43 -19.53
C CYS A 16 37.16 18.74 -18.04
N ALA A 17 37.90 19.77 -17.64
CA ALA A 17 37.98 20.19 -16.24
C ALA A 17 36.62 20.67 -15.71
N TYR A 18 35.86 21.42 -16.52
CA TYR A 18 34.52 21.88 -16.16
C TYR A 18 33.51 20.72 -16.04
N LEU A 19 33.53 19.78 -16.98
CA LEU A 19 32.70 18.57 -16.92
C LEU A 19 33.04 17.71 -15.70
N ALA A 20 34.33 17.48 -15.43
CA ALA A 20 34.76 16.72 -14.26
C ALA A 20 34.34 17.39 -12.94
N ALA A 21 34.47 18.72 -12.86
CA ALA A 21 34.02 19.48 -11.68
C ALA A 21 32.49 19.42 -11.50
N SER A 22 31.72 19.50 -12.59
CA SER A 22 30.25 19.41 -12.54
C SER A 22 29.79 18.05 -12.04
N ILE A 23 30.39 16.96 -12.55
CA ILE A 23 30.11 15.59 -12.10
C ILE A 23 30.49 15.41 -10.62
N ALA A 24 31.64 15.95 -10.19
CA ALA A 24 32.06 15.86 -8.80
C ALA A 24 31.13 16.61 -7.83
N VAL A 25 30.62 17.79 -8.23
CA VAL A 25 29.64 18.56 -7.45
C VAL A 25 28.31 17.82 -7.34
N GLU A 26 27.86 17.16 -8.42
CA GLU A 26 26.64 16.34 -8.43
C GLU A 26 26.77 15.12 -7.49
N VAL A 27 27.93 14.44 -7.51
CA VAL A 27 28.20 13.31 -6.60
C VAL A 27 28.22 13.75 -5.12
N GLN A 28 28.74 14.93 -4.79
CA GLN A 28 28.75 15.40 -3.39
C GLN A 28 27.37 15.90 -2.91
N THR A 29 26.59 16.54 -3.78
CA THR A 29 25.24 17.04 -3.43
C THR A 29 24.20 15.93 -3.35
N TYR A 30 24.25 14.95 -4.25
CA TYR A 30 23.31 13.82 -4.27
C TYR A 30 23.85 12.56 -3.57
N GLY A 31 25.15 12.49 -3.26
CA GLY A 31 25.76 11.33 -2.60
C GLY A 31 25.27 11.06 -1.18
N HIS A 32 24.86 12.09 -0.43
CA HIS A 32 24.27 11.90 0.91
C HIS A 32 22.86 11.28 0.85
N LEU A 33 22.16 11.36 -0.29
CA LEU A 33 20.88 10.68 -0.49
C LEU A 33 21.06 9.20 -0.85
N TYR A 34 22.28 8.80 -1.22
CA TYR A 34 22.62 7.41 -1.47
C TYR A 34 23.07 6.77 -0.16
N HIS A 35 22.13 6.22 0.60
CA HIS A 35 22.43 5.25 1.63
C HIS A 35 22.50 3.86 0.99
N PRO A 36 23.69 3.32 0.68
CA PRO A 36 23.80 1.93 0.25
C PRO A 36 23.32 1.03 1.40
N PRO A 37 22.57 -0.05 1.11
CA PRO A 37 22.19 -1.00 2.13
C PRO A 37 23.45 -1.57 2.79
N THR A 38 23.64 -1.35 4.09
CA THR A 38 24.71 -2.00 4.84
C THR A 38 24.39 -3.49 4.94
N GLU A 39 25.42 -4.36 4.96
CA GLU A 39 25.25 -5.81 5.17
C GLU A 39 24.53 -6.13 6.49
N GLU A 40 24.48 -5.18 7.43
CA GLU A 40 23.71 -5.25 8.67
C GLU A 40 22.19 -5.22 8.41
N HIS A 41 21.72 -4.41 7.46
CA HIS A 41 20.32 -4.38 7.02
C HIS A 41 19.92 -5.60 6.17
N ARG A 42 20.86 -6.44 5.73
CA ARG A 42 20.56 -7.66 4.96
C ARG A 42 20.00 -8.79 5.83
N ARG A 43 20.22 -8.74 7.15
CA ARG A 43 19.50 -9.61 8.08
C ARG A 43 18.22 -8.89 8.50
N GLU A 44 17.17 -9.01 7.69
CA GLU A 44 15.83 -8.73 8.20
C GLU A 44 15.64 -9.59 9.46
N GLU A 45 15.57 -8.94 10.62
CA GLU A 45 15.23 -9.63 11.85
C GLU A 45 13.86 -10.26 11.63
N LYS A 46 13.82 -11.59 11.58
CA LYS A 46 12.56 -12.33 11.43
C LYS A 46 11.63 -11.87 12.55
N GLN A 47 10.41 -11.48 12.19
CA GLN A 47 9.40 -11.07 13.13
C GLN A 47 9.24 -12.14 14.24
N ASP A 48 9.29 -11.72 15.51
CA ASP A 48 8.99 -12.60 16.64
C ASP A 48 7.47 -12.83 16.72
N LEU A 49 7.04 -14.03 16.29
CA LEU A 49 5.63 -14.42 16.29
C LEU A 49 5.21 -15.14 17.59
N SER A 50 6.11 -15.27 18.58
CA SER A 50 5.83 -16.02 19.82
C SER A 50 4.71 -15.43 20.69
N LYS A 51 4.32 -14.17 20.42
CA LYS A 51 3.25 -13.46 21.12
C LYS A 51 1.88 -13.58 20.43
N ILE A 52 1.83 -14.13 19.23
CA ILE A 52 0.58 -14.36 18.49
C ILE A 52 0.10 -15.77 18.83
N PRO A 53 -1.14 -15.94 19.32
CA PRO A 53 -1.70 -17.26 19.57
C PRO A 53 -1.75 -18.11 18.29
N GLY A 54 -1.51 -19.42 18.44
CA GLY A 54 -1.47 -20.37 17.32
C GLY A 54 -0.07 -20.60 16.77
N VAL A 55 0.01 -21.47 15.77
CA VAL A 55 1.25 -21.88 15.09
C VAL A 55 1.31 -21.20 13.72
N PRO A 56 2.28 -20.29 13.48
CA PRO A 56 2.43 -19.66 12.18
C PRO A 56 2.66 -20.68 11.06
N GLY A 57 1.98 -20.49 9.93
CA GLY A 57 2.00 -21.41 8.78
C GLY A 57 1.09 -22.64 8.93
N VAL A 58 0.47 -22.85 10.08
CA VAL A 58 -0.51 -23.93 10.33
C VAL A 58 -1.87 -23.33 10.62
N ASP A 59 -1.97 -22.51 11.66
CA ASP A 59 -3.24 -21.90 12.08
C ASP A 59 -3.55 -20.62 11.29
N TYR A 60 -2.50 -19.92 10.85
CA TYR A 60 -2.60 -18.75 10.00
C TYR A 60 -1.41 -18.64 9.04
N PRO A 61 -1.61 -18.10 7.83
CA PRO A 61 -0.56 -17.90 6.81
C PRO A 61 0.47 -16.83 7.19
N ILE A 62 1.67 -16.90 6.59
CA ILE A 62 2.81 -16.01 6.84
C ILE A 62 3.47 -15.49 5.55
N TYR A 63 2.65 -15.07 4.60
CA TYR A 63 3.12 -14.49 3.35
C TYR A 63 3.84 -13.16 3.58
N HIS A 64 4.96 -12.96 2.87
CA HIS A 64 5.71 -11.69 2.81
C HIS A 64 5.37 -10.86 1.56
N LYS A 65 4.68 -11.49 0.61
CA LYS A 65 4.12 -10.91 -0.61
C LYS A 65 2.90 -11.72 -1.03
N VAL A 66 1.96 -11.10 -1.72
CA VAL A 66 0.79 -11.80 -2.23
C VAL A 66 1.26 -12.87 -3.24
N PRO A 67 0.96 -14.17 -3.02
CA PRO A 67 1.29 -15.21 -3.97
C PRO A 67 0.34 -15.18 -5.17
N HIS A 68 0.77 -15.76 -6.29
CA HIS A 68 -0.12 -15.95 -7.44
C HIS A 68 -1.30 -16.87 -7.09
N THR A 69 -2.51 -16.44 -7.42
CA THR A 69 -3.78 -17.17 -7.18
C THR A 69 -4.71 -17.00 -8.39
N ASN A 70 -5.85 -17.69 -8.41
CA ASN A 70 -6.84 -17.54 -9.50
C ASN A 70 -7.83 -16.38 -9.28
N PHE A 71 -7.59 -15.54 -8.28
CA PHE A 71 -8.42 -14.36 -8.04
C PHE A 71 -8.41 -13.43 -9.26
N HIS A 72 -9.58 -12.86 -9.59
CA HIS A 72 -9.70 -11.90 -10.68
C HIS A 72 -10.91 -11.00 -10.44
N CYS A 73 -10.72 -9.68 -10.58
CA CYS A 73 -11.80 -8.70 -10.43
C CYS A 73 -12.94 -8.83 -11.45
N ALA A 74 -12.76 -9.56 -12.55
CA ALA A 74 -13.82 -9.85 -13.50
C ALA A 74 -14.80 -10.92 -12.99
N ASN A 75 -14.41 -11.69 -11.96
CA ASN A 75 -15.18 -12.81 -11.42
C ASN A 75 -15.88 -12.47 -10.09
N VAL A 76 -15.82 -11.21 -9.64
CA VAL A 76 -16.44 -10.76 -8.39
C VAL A 76 -17.81 -10.13 -8.62
N PRO A 77 -18.73 -10.15 -7.64
CA PRO A 77 -20.11 -9.70 -7.84
C PRO A 77 -20.29 -8.18 -7.94
N ALA A 78 -19.36 -7.37 -7.42
CA ALA A 78 -19.48 -5.92 -7.38
C ALA A 78 -18.15 -5.20 -7.58
N VAL A 79 -18.19 -4.06 -8.25
CA VAL A 79 -17.02 -3.18 -8.40
C VAL A 79 -17.54 -1.73 -8.27
N PRO A 80 -16.96 -0.90 -7.38
CA PRO A 80 -15.79 -1.15 -6.54
C PRO A 80 -16.07 -2.05 -5.32
N GLY A 81 -15.05 -2.78 -4.84
CA GLY A 81 -15.19 -3.64 -3.67
C GLY A 81 -13.87 -4.22 -3.14
N MET A 82 -13.90 -4.73 -1.91
CA MET A 82 -12.81 -5.46 -1.24
C MET A 82 -13.15 -6.94 -1.11
N TYR A 83 -12.18 -7.79 -1.42
CA TYR A 83 -12.37 -9.24 -1.55
C TYR A 83 -11.28 -10.03 -0.83
N ALA A 84 -11.67 -10.87 0.11
CA ALA A 84 -10.77 -11.81 0.78
C ALA A 84 -10.21 -12.81 -0.24
N ASN A 85 -8.89 -13.06 -0.25
CA ASN A 85 -8.35 -14.12 -1.09
C ASN A 85 -8.32 -15.45 -0.35
N VAL A 86 -9.37 -16.26 -0.54
CA VAL A 86 -9.53 -17.56 0.14
C VAL A 86 -8.41 -18.55 -0.18
N GLU A 87 -7.77 -18.46 -1.36
CA GLU A 87 -6.62 -19.32 -1.72
C GLU A 87 -5.38 -19.05 -0.86
N THR A 88 -5.33 -17.88 -0.20
CA THR A 88 -4.21 -17.46 0.67
C THR A 88 -4.54 -17.61 2.16
N GLY A 89 -5.60 -18.34 2.51
CA GLY A 89 -6.11 -18.33 3.89
C GLY A 89 -6.54 -16.94 4.34
N CYS A 90 -7.00 -16.10 3.41
CA CYS A 90 -7.45 -14.73 3.63
C CYS A 90 -6.39 -13.77 4.19
N GLN A 91 -5.09 -14.12 4.18
CA GLN A 91 -4.07 -13.10 4.48
C GLN A 91 -4.02 -12.04 3.42
N ALA A 92 -4.11 -12.45 2.15
CA ALA A 92 -4.24 -11.51 1.07
C ALA A 92 -5.70 -11.09 0.90
N TYR A 93 -5.88 -9.84 0.55
CA TYR A 93 -7.16 -9.32 0.06
C TYR A 93 -6.91 -8.38 -1.11
N HIS A 94 -7.93 -8.23 -1.93
CA HIS A 94 -7.88 -7.49 -3.19
C HIS A 94 -8.90 -6.37 -3.19
N VAL A 95 -8.52 -5.23 -3.75
CA VAL A 95 -9.43 -4.11 -4.00
C VAL A 95 -9.65 -4.02 -5.50
N CYS A 96 -10.89 -4.27 -5.92
CA CYS A 96 -11.31 -4.13 -7.31
C CYS A 96 -11.90 -2.75 -7.54
N HIS A 97 -11.39 -2.05 -8.55
CA HIS A 97 -11.87 -0.73 -8.97
C HIS A 97 -11.99 -0.65 -10.51
N ASP A 98 -11.50 0.41 -11.14
CA ASP A 98 -11.60 0.65 -12.58
C ASP A 98 -10.63 -0.19 -13.44
N GLY A 99 -9.84 -1.06 -12.81
CA GLY A 99 -8.92 -2.01 -13.46
C GLY A 99 -7.53 -1.44 -13.76
N ARG A 100 -7.21 -0.22 -13.33
CA ARG A 100 -5.87 0.37 -13.50
C ARG A 100 -4.77 -0.40 -12.76
N GLU A 101 -5.12 -1.12 -11.70
CA GLU A 101 -4.20 -1.94 -10.91
C GLU A 101 -4.02 -3.36 -11.48
N GLY A 102 -4.63 -3.64 -12.64
CA GLY A 102 -4.53 -4.93 -13.31
C GLY A 102 -5.70 -5.86 -13.00
N HIS A 103 -5.57 -7.12 -13.42
CA HIS A 103 -6.69 -8.06 -13.42
C HIS A 103 -7.11 -8.53 -12.02
N GLN A 104 -6.19 -8.53 -11.05
CA GLN A 104 -6.47 -8.83 -9.63
C GLN A 104 -6.84 -7.57 -8.82
N GLY A 105 -6.75 -6.38 -9.42
CA GLY A 105 -6.90 -5.13 -8.68
C GLY A 105 -5.69 -4.83 -7.81
N ALA A 106 -5.84 -3.94 -6.82
CA ALA A 106 -4.79 -3.69 -5.85
C ALA A 106 -4.73 -4.81 -4.82
N GLU A 107 -3.52 -5.31 -4.54
CA GLU A 107 -3.31 -6.46 -3.67
C GLU A 107 -2.66 -6.04 -2.35
N PHE A 108 -3.13 -6.59 -1.23
CA PHE A 108 -2.64 -6.26 0.10
C PHE A 108 -2.49 -7.52 0.94
N LEU A 109 -1.65 -7.45 1.98
CA LEU A 109 -1.54 -8.47 3.01
C LEU A 109 -1.95 -7.90 4.36
N CYS A 110 -2.77 -8.65 5.09
CA CYS A 110 -2.92 -8.51 6.53
C CYS A 110 -1.61 -8.91 7.24
N THR A 111 -1.35 -8.28 8.39
CA THR A 111 -0.15 -8.59 9.19
C THR A 111 -0.22 -10.02 9.74
N ASN A 112 0.94 -10.63 9.99
CA ASN A 112 1.01 -11.99 10.56
C ASN A 112 0.20 -12.07 11.87
N GLY A 113 -0.68 -13.07 11.95
CA GLY A 113 -1.63 -13.27 13.05
C GLY A 113 -3.04 -12.71 12.78
N THR A 114 -3.23 -11.99 11.69
CA THR A 114 -4.53 -11.47 11.25
C THR A 114 -4.84 -11.92 9.82
N ILE A 115 -6.13 -12.02 9.50
CA ILE A 115 -6.62 -12.33 8.15
C ILE A 115 -7.82 -11.43 7.83
N PHE A 116 -8.11 -11.24 6.55
CA PHE A 116 -9.14 -10.32 6.10
C PHE A 116 -10.53 -10.87 6.42
N ASN A 117 -11.25 -10.15 7.28
CA ASN A 117 -12.63 -10.41 7.59
C ASN A 117 -13.52 -9.74 6.54
N GLN A 118 -14.00 -10.55 5.59
CA GLN A 118 -14.85 -10.06 4.50
C GLN A 118 -16.11 -9.34 4.98
N LYS A 119 -16.67 -9.74 6.12
CA LYS A 119 -17.90 -9.17 6.66
C LYS A 119 -17.68 -7.75 7.20
N GLU A 120 -16.52 -7.52 7.80
CA GLU A 120 -16.16 -6.26 8.47
C GLU A 120 -15.28 -5.35 7.60
N PHE A 121 -14.89 -5.81 6.40
CA PHE A 121 -13.99 -5.12 5.48
C PHE A 121 -12.66 -4.69 6.12
N ALA A 122 -12.13 -5.48 7.05
CA ALA A 122 -10.91 -5.20 7.79
C ALA A 122 -10.15 -6.49 8.14
N CYS A 123 -8.85 -6.36 8.44
CA CYS A 123 -8.08 -7.46 9.02
C CYS A 123 -8.47 -7.63 10.50
N ASP A 124 -8.77 -8.86 10.90
CA ASP A 124 -9.06 -9.25 12.29
C ASP A 124 -8.18 -10.46 12.65
N TRP A 125 -8.11 -10.80 13.93
CA TRP A 125 -7.39 -11.96 14.42
C TRP A 125 -7.84 -13.23 13.70
N TRP A 126 -6.88 -14.08 13.33
CA TRP A 126 -7.15 -15.28 12.52
C TRP A 126 -8.23 -16.18 13.12
N TYR A 127 -8.33 -16.26 14.45
CA TYR A 127 -9.32 -17.09 15.16
C TYR A 127 -10.73 -16.47 15.21
N ASN A 128 -10.89 -15.19 14.86
CA ASN A 128 -12.20 -14.54 14.76
C ASN A 128 -12.83 -14.69 13.37
N VAL A 129 -12.05 -15.13 12.37
CA VAL A 129 -12.45 -15.11 10.96
C VAL A 129 -12.47 -16.53 10.41
N LYS A 130 -13.61 -16.91 9.84
CA LYS A 130 -13.73 -18.15 9.06
C LYS A 130 -13.50 -17.85 7.59
N CYS A 131 -12.26 -18.01 7.15
CA CYS A 131 -11.85 -17.63 5.80
C CYS A 131 -12.64 -18.37 4.71
N GLU A 132 -12.95 -19.64 4.91
CA GLU A 132 -13.73 -20.47 3.99
C GLU A 132 -15.16 -19.96 3.76
N GLU A 133 -15.72 -19.21 4.71
CA GLU A 133 -17.04 -18.59 4.60
C GLU A 133 -16.98 -17.21 3.91
N ALA A 134 -15.79 -16.66 3.64
CA ALA A 134 -15.63 -15.30 3.12
C ALA A 134 -16.40 -15.05 1.82
N VAL A 135 -16.41 -16.00 0.88
CA VAL A 135 -17.13 -15.89 -0.41
C VAL A 135 -18.63 -15.62 -0.20
N ASN A 136 -19.22 -16.17 0.87
CA ASN A 136 -20.64 -15.96 1.20
C ASN A 136 -20.94 -14.49 1.54
N TYR A 137 -19.94 -13.71 1.95
CA TYR A 137 -20.06 -12.31 2.32
C TYR A 137 -19.66 -11.33 1.20
N TYR A 138 -19.25 -11.81 0.02
CA TYR A 138 -18.87 -10.94 -1.10
C TYR A 138 -19.99 -10.00 -1.54
N HIS A 139 -21.25 -10.42 -1.37
CA HIS A 139 -22.42 -9.61 -1.67
C HIS A 139 -22.50 -8.30 -0.86
N LEU A 140 -21.83 -8.21 0.29
CA LEU A 140 -21.76 -6.97 1.07
C LEU A 140 -21.06 -5.84 0.33
N ASN A 141 -20.23 -6.16 -0.68
CA ASN A 141 -19.67 -5.14 -1.57
C ASN A 141 -20.74 -4.41 -2.41
N SER A 142 -21.94 -4.98 -2.55
CA SER A 142 -23.05 -4.30 -3.23
C SER A 142 -23.89 -3.44 -2.28
N ASP A 143 -23.65 -3.51 -0.98
CA ASP A 143 -24.43 -2.79 0.04
C ASP A 143 -23.85 -1.38 0.27
N PRO A 144 -24.59 -0.31 -0.06
CA PRO A 144 -24.12 1.07 0.13
C PRO A 144 -23.87 1.48 1.58
N GLU A 145 -24.49 0.81 2.55
CA GLU A 145 -24.28 1.12 3.97
C GLU A 145 -23.00 0.49 4.52
N HIS A 146 -22.58 -0.64 3.93
CA HIS A 146 -21.43 -1.43 4.40
C HIS A 146 -20.17 -1.25 3.56
N ASN A 147 -20.28 -1.13 2.23
CA ASN A 147 -19.11 -1.06 1.36
C ASN A 147 -18.38 0.31 1.49
N PRO A 148 -17.10 0.32 1.91
CA PRO A 148 -16.32 1.56 2.12
C PRO A 148 -16.15 2.45 0.90
N TYR A 149 -16.39 1.93 -0.32
CA TYR A 149 -16.24 2.66 -1.57
C TYR A 149 -17.53 3.33 -2.06
N PHE A 150 -18.68 3.11 -1.43
CA PHE A 150 -19.86 3.91 -1.75
C PHE A 150 -19.68 5.32 -1.20
N GLN A 151 -19.79 6.29 -2.10
CA GLN A 151 -19.83 7.70 -1.71
C GLN A 151 -21.11 7.93 -0.91
N LYS A 152 -20.97 8.09 0.41
CA LYS A 152 -22.09 8.59 1.23
C LYS A 152 -22.47 9.95 0.67
N LYS A 153 -23.72 10.11 0.22
CA LYS A 153 -24.26 11.45 -0.07
C LYS A 153 -24.07 12.26 1.21
N LYS A 154 -23.33 13.37 1.15
CA LYS A 154 -23.39 14.37 2.22
C LYS A 154 -24.85 14.78 2.34
N GLU A 155 -25.50 14.39 3.42
CA GLU A 155 -26.74 15.07 3.81
C GLU A 155 -26.40 16.55 3.93
N PRO A 156 -27.24 17.45 3.38
CA PRO A 156 -27.03 18.88 3.57
C PRO A 156 -26.99 19.12 5.08
N GLU A 157 -25.87 19.67 5.56
CA GLU A 157 -25.73 20.10 6.94
C GLU A 157 -26.93 21.01 7.26
N VAL A 158 -27.82 20.56 8.15
CA VAL A 158 -28.85 21.43 8.68
C VAL A 158 -28.12 22.46 9.51
N GLU A 159 -28.03 23.69 9.00
CA GLU A 159 -27.49 24.85 9.69
C GLU A 159 -28.35 25.11 10.95
N GLN A 160 -27.99 24.47 12.06
CA GLN A 160 -28.52 24.81 13.38
C GLN A 160 -27.95 26.18 13.74
N ASN A 161 -28.74 27.22 13.46
CA ASN A 161 -28.50 28.56 13.98
C ASN A 161 -28.62 28.55 15.51
N GLU A 162 -27.54 28.20 16.22
CA GLU A 162 -27.38 28.35 17.67
C GLU A 162 -27.08 29.81 18.06
N HIS A 163 -27.89 30.75 17.58
CA HIS A 163 -27.80 32.14 18.02
C HIS A 163 -29.17 32.77 18.27
N GLU A 164 -30.01 32.09 19.06
CA GLU A 164 -31.06 32.78 19.81
C GLU A 164 -31.39 32.00 21.08
N GLY A 165 -30.88 32.47 22.23
CA GLY A 165 -31.27 31.89 23.52
C GLY A 165 -30.31 32.04 24.69
N PHE A 166 -29.75 33.23 24.94
CA PHE A 166 -29.21 33.55 26.27
C PHE A 166 -30.15 34.55 26.98
N TYR A 167 -31.32 34.07 27.40
CA TYR A 167 -32.06 34.74 28.46
C TYR A 167 -31.47 34.28 29.80
N ILE A 168 -30.68 35.17 30.40
CA ILE A 168 -30.29 35.05 31.80
C ILE A 168 -31.54 35.17 32.68
N HIS A 169 -31.86 34.10 33.41
CA HIS A 169 -32.64 34.24 34.63
C HIS A 169 -31.68 34.72 35.73
N ALA A 170 -31.81 36.00 36.08
CA ALA A 170 -31.34 36.58 37.33
C ALA A 170 -32.50 37.37 37.95
#